data_AF-A0A8I2YMB2-F1
#
_entry.id   AF-A0A8I2YMB2-F1
#
_cell.length_a   1.000
_cell.length_b   1.000
_cell.length_c   1.000
_cell.angle_alpha   90.00
_cell.angle_beta   90.00
_cell.angle_gamma   90.00
#
_symmetry.space_group_name_H-M   'P 1'
#
loop_
_entity.id
_entity.type
_entity.pdbx_description
1 polymer ?
#
loop_
_entity_poly.entity_id
_entity_poly.type
_entity_poly.pdbx_seq_one_letter_code
_entity_poly.pdbx_strand_id
1 'polypeptide(L)'
;MNTHPLRRSFSCKPNLQALRQQMWYIQTSQPASSSSPPPPPNGPSPITQTPYPLRPPSASEIIPHFYVSDLAFAENPATLASLSITHVLSTMCGYVALPPFHPPLHCAQFPLDDLPFSELITHLPHMTAFLHGTHGPECAHAPTLRRGRQPDSSNQDGELQNQILGL
;
A
#
# COMPACT_ATOMS: atom_id res chain seq x y z
N MET A 1 4.95 37.50 -10.42
CA MET A 1 4.03 36.98 -9.39
C MET A 1 4.30 35.49 -9.27
N ASN A 2 5.08 35.08 -8.27
CA ASN A 2 5.50 33.68 -8.08
C ASN A 2 4.55 32.99 -7.09
N THR A 3 3.71 32.09 -7.59
CA THR A 3 2.86 31.22 -6.77
C THR A 3 3.62 29.93 -6.48
N HIS A 4 4.18 29.82 -5.26
CA HIS A 4 4.74 28.57 -4.75
C HIS A 4 3.62 27.67 -4.19
N PRO A 5 3.50 26.40 -4.62
CA PRO A 5 2.59 25.46 -3.99
C PRO A 5 3.18 24.90 -2.69
N LEU A 6 2.43 25.05 -1.60
CA LEU A 6 2.69 24.44 -0.29
C LEU A 6 2.63 22.91 -0.38
N ARG A 7 3.79 22.25 -0.38
CA ARG A 7 3.90 20.79 -0.14
C ARG A 7 3.58 20.51 1.33
N ARG A 8 2.41 19.96 1.62
CA ARG A 8 2.11 19.34 2.92
C ARG A 8 2.74 17.95 2.96
N SER A 9 3.77 17.80 3.80
CA SER A 9 4.39 16.52 4.10
C SER A 9 3.57 15.81 5.17
N PHE A 10 2.69 14.88 4.78
CA PHE A 10 2.01 14.00 5.72
C PHE A 10 2.96 12.90 6.16
N SER A 11 3.58 13.09 7.33
CA SER A 11 4.42 12.08 7.98
C SER A 11 3.52 11.14 8.79
N CYS A 12 2.81 10.23 8.12
CA CYS A 12 2.19 9.09 8.79
C CYS A 12 3.29 8.09 9.15
N LYS A 13 3.76 8.10 10.40
CA LYS A 13 4.69 7.09 10.91
C LYS A 13 3.92 5.75 10.96
N PRO A 14 4.31 4.71 10.21
CA PRO A 14 3.64 3.43 10.32
C PRO A 14 4.11 2.72 11.59
N ASN A 15 3.19 2.47 12.52
CA ASN A 15 3.38 1.45 13.55
C ASN A 15 3.04 0.08 12.92
N LEU A 16 4.04 -0.51 12.28
CA LEU A 16 3.93 -1.72 11.44
C LEU A 16 3.56 -3.02 12.19
N GLN A 17 3.30 -2.98 13.50
CA GLN A 17 2.90 -4.18 14.25
C GLN A 17 1.55 -4.05 14.98
N ALA A 18 0.93 -2.86 15.06
CA ALA A 18 -0.24 -2.66 15.92
C ALA A 18 -1.60 -2.79 15.21
N LEU A 19 -1.66 -2.87 13.87
CA LEU A 19 -2.93 -2.82 13.11
C LEU A 19 -3.26 -4.08 12.29
N ARG A 20 -2.67 -5.24 12.62
CA ARG A 20 -3.12 -6.54 12.05
C ARG A 20 -4.29 -7.16 12.83
N GLN A 21 -4.79 -6.52 13.90
CA GLN A 21 -5.74 -7.15 14.83
C GLN A 21 -7.01 -6.35 15.16
N GLN A 22 -7.31 -5.24 14.49
CA GLN A 22 -8.59 -4.55 14.71
C GLN A 22 -9.57 -4.98 13.59
N MET A 23 -10.28 -6.09 13.77
CA MET A 23 -11.59 -6.13 14.45
C MET A 23 -12.73 -5.90 13.44
N TRP A 24 -12.83 -6.83 12.49
CA TRP A 24 -14.09 -7.12 11.80
C TRP A 24 -15.00 -7.89 12.76
N TYR A 25 -15.82 -7.17 13.53
CA TYR A 25 -17.00 -7.77 14.14
C TYR A 25 -18.09 -7.89 13.05
N ILE A 26 -18.12 -9.00 12.32
CA ILE A 26 -19.43 -9.57 12.01
C ILE A 26 -19.79 -10.48 13.17
N GLN A 27 -20.62 -9.92 14.04
CA GLN A 27 -21.36 -10.63 15.07
C GLN A 27 -22.37 -11.57 14.38
N THR A 28 -21.95 -12.77 13.99
CA THR A 28 -22.91 -13.86 13.78
C THR A 28 -23.26 -14.41 15.15
N SER A 29 -24.38 -13.96 15.72
CA SER A 29 -24.96 -14.55 16.92
C SER A 29 -25.15 -16.06 16.73
N GLN A 30 -24.35 -16.88 17.40
CA GLN A 30 -24.60 -18.32 17.49
C GLN A 30 -25.77 -18.56 18.45
N PRO A 31 -26.74 -19.43 18.12
CA PRO A 31 -27.70 -19.92 19.09
C PRO A 31 -26.98 -20.87 20.07
N ALA A 32 -27.06 -20.55 21.37
CA ALA A 32 -26.51 -21.35 22.44
C ALA A 32 -27.30 -22.66 22.62
N SER A 33 -26.63 -23.79 22.47
CA SER A 33 -27.08 -25.07 23.04
C SER A 33 -25.96 -26.10 23.07
N SER A 34 -25.34 -26.29 24.24
CA SER A 34 -25.13 -27.60 24.88
C SER A 34 -24.21 -27.46 26.09
N SER A 35 -24.72 -27.93 27.22
CA SER A 35 -24.05 -28.02 28.52
C SER A 35 -22.87 -29.00 28.47
N SER A 36 -21.70 -28.56 28.93
CA SER A 36 -20.56 -29.44 29.25
C SER A 36 -19.92 -29.03 30.59
N PRO A 37 -19.35 -29.97 31.36
CA PRO A 37 -18.92 -29.78 32.76
C PRO A 37 -17.59 -29.02 32.89
N PRO A 38 -17.26 -28.49 34.10
CA PRO A 38 -16.05 -27.71 34.32
C PRO A 38 -14.77 -28.58 34.37
N PRO A 39 -13.64 -28.12 33.78
CA PRO A 39 -12.34 -28.79 33.91
C PRO A 39 -11.61 -28.44 35.23
N PRO A 40 -10.63 -29.26 35.66
CA PRO A 40 -9.86 -29.07 36.90
C PRO A 40 -8.87 -27.89 36.83
N PRO A 41 -8.47 -27.32 37.98
CA PRO A 41 -7.54 -26.19 38.03
C PRO A 41 -6.07 -26.64 38.05
N ASN A 42 -5.21 -25.82 37.44
CA ASN A 42 -3.74 -25.75 37.60
C ASN A 42 -2.87 -26.70 36.75
N GLY A 43 -2.67 -26.29 35.48
CA GLY A 43 -1.45 -26.57 34.71
C GLY A 43 -1.05 -25.32 33.91
N PRO A 44 0.24 -25.06 33.64
CA PRO A 44 0.66 -23.95 32.80
C PRO A 44 0.06 -24.14 31.40
N SER A 45 -0.89 -23.28 31.04
CA SER A 45 -1.60 -23.39 29.77
C SER A 45 -0.60 -23.28 28.62
N PRO A 46 -0.49 -24.28 27.72
CA PRO A 46 0.14 -24.04 26.44
C PRO A 46 -0.62 -22.91 25.77
N ILE A 47 0.11 -21.98 25.17
CA ILE A 47 -0.43 -20.85 24.42
C ILE A 47 -1.06 -21.47 23.16
N THR A 48 -2.27 -22.00 23.30
CA THR A 48 -3.02 -22.63 22.22
C THR A 48 -3.38 -21.54 21.24
N GLN A 49 -2.60 -21.50 20.16
CA GLN A 49 -2.82 -20.65 19.00
C GLN A 49 -4.30 -20.74 18.62
N THR A 50 -4.94 -19.58 18.55
CA THR A 50 -6.38 -19.42 18.33
C THR A 50 -6.85 -20.27 17.13
N PRO A 51 -7.92 -21.08 17.27
CA PRO A 51 -8.35 -22.07 16.27
C PRO A 51 -9.16 -21.46 15.14
N TYR A 52 -8.88 -20.22 14.73
CA TYR A 52 -9.51 -19.66 13.55
C TYR A 52 -8.77 -20.19 12.32
N PRO A 53 -9.40 -21.04 11.50
CA PRO A 53 -8.81 -21.41 10.23
C PRO A 53 -8.52 -20.12 9.47
N LEU A 54 -7.26 -19.93 9.07
CA LEU A 54 -6.87 -18.81 8.23
C LEU A 54 -7.77 -18.83 7.00
N ARG A 55 -8.68 -17.85 6.91
CA ARG A 55 -9.56 -17.72 5.76
C ARG A 55 -8.66 -17.57 4.52
N PRO A 56 -8.88 -18.36 3.46
CA PRO A 56 -8.12 -18.17 2.23
C PRO A 56 -8.38 -16.75 1.70
N PRO A 57 -7.36 -16.09 1.10
CA PRO A 57 -7.53 -14.80 0.47
C PRO A 57 -8.74 -14.82 -0.46
N SER A 58 -9.64 -13.85 -0.31
CA SER A 58 -10.90 -13.85 -1.04
C SER A 58 -11.18 -12.51 -1.69
N ALA A 59 -11.77 -12.57 -2.88
CA ALA A 59 -12.28 -11.43 -3.61
C ALA A 59 -13.75 -11.68 -3.94
N SER A 60 -14.57 -10.64 -3.78
CA SER A 60 -15.99 -10.65 -4.14
C SER A 60 -16.19 -9.74 -5.34
N GLU A 61 -16.81 -10.28 -6.39
CA GLU A 61 -17.21 -9.49 -7.56
C GLU A 61 -18.51 -8.76 -7.26
N ILE A 62 -18.50 -7.43 -7.37
CA ILE A 62 -19.68 -6.59 -7.14
C ILE A 62 -20.43 -6.36 -8.46
N ILE A 63 -19.67 -6.05 -9.51
CA ILE A 63 -20.12 -5.93 -10.89
C ILE A 63 -19.05 -6.55 -11.80
N PRO A 64 -19.36 -6.88 -13.08
CA PRO A 64 -18.39 -7.45 -13.99
C PRO A 64 -17.06 -6.69 -13.99
N HIS A 65 -15.96 -7.39 -13.72
CA HIS A 65 -14.60 -6.85 -13.65
C HIS A 65 -14.31 -5.87 -12.50
N PHE A 66 -15.17 -5.81 -11.50
CA PHE A 66 -14.97 -4.99 -10.30
C PHE A 66 -15.03 -5.85 -9.05
N TYR A 67 -13.89 -5.97 -8.38
CA TYR A 67 -13.72 -6.84 -7.23
C TYR A 67 -13.37 -6.02 -5.98
N VAL A 68 -13.90 -6.47 -4.84
CA VAL A 68 -13.46 -6.03 -3.51
C VAL A 68 -12.82 -7.21 -2.81
N SER A 69 -11.59 -7.03 -2.34
CA SER A 69 -10.80 -8.11 -1.75
C SER A 69 -10.07 -7.65 -0.50
N ASP A 70 -9.53 -8.63 0.23
CA ASP A 70 -8.58 -8.37 1.31
C ASP A 70 -7.17 -8.02 0.78
N LEU A 71 -6.29 -7.61 1.70
CA LEU A 71 -4.89 -7.29 1.41
C LEU A 71 -4.10 -8.51 0.91
N ALA A 72 -4.35 -9.69 1.50
CA ALA A 72 -3.62 -10.91 1.13
C ALA A 72 -3.88 -11.33 -0.32
N PHE A 73 -5.08 -11.05 -0.83
CA PHE A 73 -5.45 -11.23 -2.22
C PHE A 73 -4.76 -10.21 -3.13
N ALA A 74 -4.70 -8.95 -2.71
CA ALA A 74 -4.09 -7.87 -3.48
C ALA A 74 -2.56 -7.99 -3.61
N GLU A 75 -1.89 -8.59 -2.64
CA GLU A 75 -0.44 -8.82 -2.68
C GLU A 75 -0.04 -10.10 -3.43
N ASN A 76 -1.01 -10.95 -3.80
CA ASN A 76 -0.75 -12.22 -4.47
C ASN A 76 -0.80 -12.07 -6.01
N PRO A 77 0.33 -12.24 -6.73
CA PRO A 77 0.36 -12.07 -8.17
C PRO A 77 -0.44 -13.15 -8.92
N ALA A 78 -0.52 -14.37 -8.40
CA ALA A 78 -1.22 -15.45 -9.08
C ALA A 78 -2.74 -15.18 -9.16
N THR A 79 -3.32 -14.63 -8.10
CA THR A 79 -4.75 -14.33 -8.02
C THR A 79 -5.14 -13.11 -8.85
N LEU A 80 -4.30 -12.07 -8.85
CA LEU A 80 -4.48 -10.90 -9.71
C LEU A 80 -4.41 -11.28 -11.19
N ALA A 81 -3.44 -12.13 -11.57
CA ALA A 81 -3.31 -12.63 -12.94
C ALA A 81 -4.51 -13.49 -13.37
N SER A 82 -5.00 -14.39 -12.49
CA SER A 82 -6.12 -15.26 -12.83
C SER A 82 -7.42 -14.50 -13.10
N LEU A 83 -7.61 -13.35 -12.45
CA LEU A 83 -8.77 -12.47 -12.67
C LEU A 83 -8.51 -11.36 -13.70
N SER A 84 -7.34 -11.36 -14.35
CA SER A 84 -6.94 -10.30 -15.29
C SER A 84 -7.06 -8.89 -14.71
N ILE A 85 -6.71 -8.71 -13.43
CA ILE A 85 -6.78 -7.41 -12.77
C ILE A 85 -5.68 -6.51 -13.33
N THR A 86 -6.07 -5.33 -13.81
CA THR A 86 -5.17 -4.30 -14.38
C THR A 86 -5.05 -3.07 -13.48
N HIS A 87 -6.02 -2.85 -12.60
CA HIS A 87 -6.10 -1.69 -11.72
C HIS A 87 -6.32 -2.14 -10.28
N VAL A 88 -5.51 -1.63 -9.35
CA VAL A 88 -5.67 -1.84 -7.91
C VAL A 88 -5.81 -0.50 -7.22
N LEU A 89 -6.95 -0.31 -6.55
CA LEU A 89 -7.20 0.81 -5.67
C LEU A 89 -7.15 0.32 -4.22
N SER A 90 -6.22 0.85 -3.43
CA SER A 90 -6.16 0.56 -1.99
C SER A 90 -6.68 1.73 -1.18
N THR A 91 -7.58 1.43 -0.25
CA THR A 91 -8.04 2.41 0.75
C THR A 91 -7.28 2.31 2.08
N MET A 92 -6.30 1.41 2.17
CA MET A 92 -5.57 1.15 3.41
C MET A 92 -4.57 2.25 3.72
N CYS A 93 -4.45 2.60 5.00
CA CYS A 93 -3.30 3.33 5.52
C CYS A 93 -2.07 2.41 5.58
N GLY A 94 -0.91 2.89 5.11
CA GLY A 94 0.37 2.17 5.22
C GLY A 94 0.94 1.73 3.87
N TYR A 95 1.79 0.69 3.88
CA TYR A 95 2.43 0.16 2.68
C TYR A 95 1.68 -1.08 2.19
N VAL A 96 1.44 -1.16 0.88
CA VAL A 96 0.84 -2.32 0.21
C VAL A 96 1.89 -2.91 -0.73
N ALA A 97 2.27 -4.17 -0.53
CA ALA A 97 3.32 -4.82 -1.31
C ALA A 97 2.76 -5.37 -2.63
N LEU A 98 2.41 -4.48 -3.55
CA LEU A 98 1.91 -4.89 -4.86
C LEU A 98 3.05 -5.53 -5.68
N PRO A 99 2.84 -6.74 -6.23
CA PRO A 99 3.87 -7.41 -6.99
C PRO A 99 4.13 -6.68 -8.31
N PRO A 100 5.39 -6.68 -8.81
CA PRO A 100 5.71 -6.10 -10.10
C PRO A 100 5.05 -6.91 -11.23
N PHE A 101 4.26 -6.25 -12.07
CA PHE A 101 3.50 -6.89 -13.15
C PHE A 101 3.89 -6.42 -14.55
N HIS A 102 3.75 -7.33 -15.51
CA HIS A 102 3.81 -7.08 -16.94
C HIS A 102 2.53 -7.64 -17.59
N PRO A 103 1.62 -6.79 -18.15
CA PRO A 103 1.71 -5.34 -18.30
C PRO A 103 1.67 -4.58 -16.96
N PRO A 104 2.07 -3.29 -16.93
CA PRO A 104 2.11 -2.51 -15.69
C PRO A 104 0.75 -2.45 -15.00
N LEU A 105 0.72 -2.80 -13.71
CA LEU A 105 -0.46 -2.67 -12.87
C LEU A 105 -0.67 -1.19 -12.51
N HIS A 106 -1.83 -0.63 -12.84
CA HIS A 106 -2.18 0.71 -12.41
C HIS A 106 -2.61 0.69 -10.95
N CYS A 107 -1.89 1.42 -10.11
CA CYS A 107 -2.13 1.41 -8.68
C CYS A 107 -2.51 2.81 -8.20
N ALA A 108 -3.46 2.92 -7.29
CA ALA A 108 -3.73 4.15 -6.55
C ALA A 108 -4.00 3.81 -5.08
N GLN A 109 -3.49 4.64 -4.18
CA GLN A 109 -3.69 4.47 -2.74
C GLN A 109 -4.29 5.74 -2.13
N PHE A 110 -5.42 5.58 -1.47
CA PHE A 110 -6.14 6.63 -0.75
C PHE A 110 -6.20 6.21 0.71
N PRO A 111 -5.28 6.66 1.57
CA PRO A 111 -5.30 6.29 2.98
C PRO A 111 -6.59 6.82 3.62
N LEU A 112 -7.52 5.92 3.94
CA LEU A 112 -8.76 6.24 4.61
C LEU A 112 -8.72 5.65 6.03
N ASP A 113 -9.09 6.48 7.00
CA ASP A 113 -9.34 6.00 8.36
C ASP A 113 -10.70 5.32 8.42
N ASP A 114 -10.77 4.15 9.06
CA ASP A 114 -12.01 3.42 9.33
C ASP A 114 -12.76 4.01 10.53
N LEU A 115 -12.99 5.32 10.47
CA LEU A 115 -13.76 6.07 11.46
C LEU A 115 -15.10 6.48 10.83
N PRO A 116 -16.20 6.44 11.60
CA PRO A 116 -17.48 6.92 11.12
C PRO A 116 -17.36 8.40 10.74
N PHE A 117 -17.87 8.76 9.56
CA PHE A 117 -17.80 10.13 8.99
C PHE A 117 -16.40 10.62 8.58
N SER A 118 -15.40 9.72 8.50
CA SER A 118 -14.10 10.07 7.93
C SER A 118 -14.23 10.53 6.47
N GLU A 119 -13.21 11.23 6.00
CA GLU A 119 -13.13 12.09 4.80
C GLU A 119 -13.33 11.39 3.44
N LEU A 120 -14.10 10.31 3.36
CA LEU A 120 -14.42 9.58 2.12
C LEU A 120 -14.88 10.54 1.02
N ILE A 121 -15.73 11.51 1.37
CA ILE A 121 -16.27 12.51 0.44
C ILE A 121 -15.15 13.29 -0.27
N THR A 122 -14.07 13.61 0.42
CA THR A 122 -12.92 14.35 -0.15
C THR A 122 -12.15 13.50 -1.17
N HIS A 123 -12.17 12.18 -1.01
CA HIS A 123 -11.45 11.25 -1.89
C HIS A 123 -12.30 10.71 -3.04
N LEU A 124 -13.63 10.71 -2.92
CA LEU A 124 -14.53 10.18 -3.94
C LEU A 124 -14.24 10.71 -5.35
N PRO A 125 -14.08 12.03 -5.61
CA PRO A 125 -13.80 12.52 -6.96
C PRO A 125 -12.53 11.95 -7.59
N HIS A 126 -11.48 11.74 -6.78
CA HIS A 126 -10.21 11.19 -7.26
C HIS A 126 -10.29 9.67 -7.44
N MET A 127 -10.95 8.97 -6.52
CA MET A 127 -11.17 7.52 -6.61
C MET A 127 -11.99 7.17 -7.84
N THR A 128 -13.08 7.91 -8.11
CA THR A 128 -13.91 7.68 -9.30
C THR A 128 -13.15 8.02 -10.58
N ALA A 129 -12.40 9.12 -10.62
CA ALA A 129 -11.55 9.44 -11.77
C ALA A 129 -10.54 8.31 -12.08
N PHE A 130 -9.91 7.72 -11.05
CA PHE A 130 -9.03 6.56 -11.22
C PHE A 130 -9.78 5.35 -11.81
N LEU A 131 -10.96 5.02 -11.28
CA LEU A 131 -11.77 3.90 -11.76
C LEU A 131 -12.26 4.10 -13.20
N HIS A 132 -12.50 5.34 -13.62
CA HIS A 132 -12.87 5.67 -15.00
C HIS A 132 -11.69 5.60 -15.99
N GLY A 133 -10.46 5.35 -15.53
CA GLY A 133 -9.27 5.37 -16.38
C GLY A 133 -8.87 6.78 -16.83
N THR A 134 -9.55 7.82 -16.34
CA THR A 134 -9.14 9.22 -16.50
C THR A 134 -8.03 9.46 -15.50
N HIS A 135 -6.78 9.32 -15.96
CA HIS A 135 -5.51 9.44 -15.23
C HIS A 135 -5.63 10.28 -13.93
N GLY A 136 -6.00 9.63 -12.83
CA GLY A 136 -5.94 10.18 -11.48
C GLY A 136 -4.48 10.29 -11.04
N PRO A 137 -4.18 11.08 -9.99
CA PRO A 137 -2.82 11.51 -9.67
C PRO A 137 -1.88 10.32 -9.66
N GLU A 138 -1.00 10.33 -10.67
CA GLU A 138 0.07 9.39 -10.91
C GLU A 138 0.66 8.98 -9.56
N CYS A 139 0.56 7.68 -9.25
CA CYS A 139 1.09 7.10 -8.02
C CYS A 139 2.53 7.60 -7.86
N ALA A 140 2.69 8.61 -7.00
CA ALA A 140 3.91 9.37 -6.89
C ALA A 140 5.01 8.36 -6.62
N HIS A 141 5.84 8.17 -7.64
CA HIS A 141 6.95 7.25 -7.60
C HIS A 141 7.63 7.44 -6.26
N ALA A 142 7.66 6.34 -5.47
CA ALA A 142 8.43 6.28 -4.25
C ALA A 142 9.78 6.95 -4.52
N PRO A 143 10.26 7.86 -3.66
CA PRO A 143 11.51 8.55 -3.89
C PRO A 143 12.56 7.46 -3.99
N THR A 144 12.96 7.18 -5.23
CA THR A 144 14.12 6.36 -5.52
C THR A 144 15.23 7.15 -4.88
N LEU A 145 15.68 6.67 -3.72
CA LEU A 145 16.77 7.24 -2.96
C LEU A 145 17.96 7.19 -3.92
N ARG A 146 18.15 8.27 -4.69
CA ARG A 146 19.26 8.46 -5.59
C ARG A 146 20.49 8.54 -4.69
N ARG A 147 21.06 7.36 -4.43
CA ARG A 147 22.41 7.14 -3.95
C ARG A 147 23.29 8.19 -4.63
N GLY A 148 23.78 9.13 -3.83
CA GLY A 148 24.58 10.25 -4.30
C GLY A 148 25.71 9.74 -5.19
N ARG A 149 25.62 10.03 -6.49
CA ARG A 149 26.74 9.89 -7.40
C ARG A 149 27.55 11.17 -7.24
N GLN A 150 28.59 11.07 -6.43
CA GLN A 150 29.62 12.08 -6.27
C GLN A 150 30.20 12.42 -7.65
N PRO A 151 30.20 13.68 -8.11
CA PRO A 151 30.90 14.06 -9.32
C PRO A 151 32.41 14.03 -9.07
N ASP A 152 33.08 13.14 -9.79
CA ASP A 152 34.54 13.04 -9.87
C ASP A 152 35.08 14.34 -10.48
N SER A 153 35.93 15.04 -9.73
CA SER A 153 36.55 16.30 -10.11
C SER A 153 37.92 16.00 -10.71
N SER A 154 37.97 15.74 -12.00
CA SER A 154 39.24 15.52 -12.71
C SER A 154 39.12 15.90 -14.19
N ASN A 155 39.34 17.18 -14.50
CA ASN A 155 40.05 17.62 -15.71
C ASN A 155 40.06 19.15 -15.83
N GLN A 156 41.21 19.77 -15.61
CA GLN A 156 41.64 20.95 -16.38
C GLN A 156 43.16 20.89 -16.55
N ASP A 157 43.57 20.21 -17.62
CA ASP A 157 44.81 20.46 -18.33
C ASP A 157 44.72 21.85 -18.98
N GLY A 158 45.70 22.70 -18.68
CA GLY A 158 45.88 24.03 -19.25
C GLY A 158 47.34 24.26 -19.58
N GLU A 159 47.82 23.55 -20.61
CA GLU A 159 49.18 23.68 -21.17
C GLU A 159 49.32 25.03 -21.89
N LEU A 160 50.02 25.97 -21.25
CA LEU A 160 50.43 27.24 -21.84
C LEU A 160 51.78 27.08 -22.55
N GLN A 161 51.78 26.74 -23.84
CA GLN A 161 52.91 26.99 -24.73
C GLN A 161 52.75 28.36 -25.40
N ASN A 162 53.28 29.41 -24.76
CA ASN A 162 53.50 30.68 -25.44
C ASN A 162 54.85 30.65 -26.16
N GLN A 163 54.77 30.67 -27.49
CA GLN A 163 55.87 30.97 -28.41
C GLN A 163 56.36 32.39 -28.15
N ILE A 164 57.67 32.55 -27.92
CA ILE A 164 58.37 33.83 -28.07
C ILE A 164 59.45 33.63 -29.11
N LEU A 165 59.22 34.22 -30.28
CA LEU A 165 60.17 34.41 -31.37
C LEU A 165 60.26 35.92 -31.62
N GLY A 166 61.49 36.44 -31.68
CA GLY A 166 61.81 37.75 -32.25
C GLY A 166 62.41 38.75 -31.26
N LEU A 167 63.74 38.84 -31.18
CA LEU A 167 64.58 39.73 -32.00
C LEU A 167 66.05 39.33 -31.89
#